data_AF-A0A4S2UQM8-F1
#
_entry.id   AF-A0A4S2UQM8-F1
#
_cell.length_a   1.000
_cell.length_b   1.000
_cell.length_c   1.000
_cell.angle_alpha   90.00
_cell.angle_beta   90.00
_cell.angle_gamma   90.00
#
_symmetry.space_group_name_H-M   'P 1'
#
loop_
_entity.id
_entity.type
_entity.pdbx_description
1 polymer ?
#
loop_
_entity_poly.entity_id
_entity_poly.type
_entity_poly.pdbx_seq_one_letter_code
_entity_poly.pdbx_strand_id
1 'polypeptide(L)'
;MARRPKTEKKRPSFGIPKEIILLTGHDVWPYTFIADDSGGGCGKVPMPAGAALEDVQTAVFTQFADLTRIFHGVEIDVEWSSLTPDSWVGHIRRVITEELVPPGAAPEVG
;
A
#
# COMPACT_ATOMS: atom_id res chain seq x y z
N MET A 1 -13.67 8.69 35.69
CA MET A 1 -13.55 9.13 34.28
C MET A 1 -13.97 7.98 33.39
N ALA A 2 -15.01 8.15 32.58
CA ALA A 2 -15.52 7.10 31.70
C ALA A 2 -14.46 6.77 30.63
N ARG A 3 -14.11 5.48 30.49
CA ARG A 3 -13.27 5.02 29.36
C ARG A 3 -14.07 5.25 28.08
N ARG A 4 -13.54 6.11 27.19
CA ARG A 4 -14.12 6.36 25.87
C ARG A 4 -14.15 5.02 25.12
N PRO A 5 -15.31 4.53 24.65
CA PRO A 5 -15.35 3.34 23.83
C PRO A 5 -14.50 3.61 22.59
N LYS A 6 -13.47 2.78 22.39
CA LYS A 6 -12.62 2.81 21.22
C LYS A 6 -13.53 2.44 20.05
N THR A 7 -14.02 3.43 19.32
CA THR A 7 -14.81 3.19 18.11
C THR A 7 -13.94 2.31 17.24
N GLU A 8 -14.31 1.04 17.09
CA GLU A 8 -13.75 0.20 16.05
C GLU A 8 -14.02 0.96 14.76
N LYS A 9 -12.97 1.56 14.18
CA LYS A 9 -13.07 2.19 12.88
C LYS A 9 -13.65 1.10 11.99
N LYS A 10 -14.88 1.28 11.50
CA LYS A 10 -15.50 0.37 10.54
C LYS A 10 -14.41 0.05 9.53
N ARG A 11 -14.00 -1.23 9.46
CA ARG A 11 -13.09 -1.68 8.42
C ARG A 11 -13.69 -1.16 7.12
N PRO A 12 -12.92 -0.43 6.30
CA PRO A 12 -13.46 0.04 5.05
C PRO A 12 -13.92 -1.16 4.24
N SER A 13 -14.91 -0.93 3.38
CA SER A 13 -15.52 -1.98 2.57
C SER A 13 -14.58 -2.56 1.50
N PHE A 14 -13.32 -2.13 1.46
CA PHE A 14 -12.30 -2.60 0.52
C PHE A 14 -11.21 -3.38 1.26
N GLY A 15 -10.75 -4.49 0.67
CA GLY A 15 -9.65 -5.31 1.17
C GLY A 15 -8.27 -4.69 0.95
N ILE A 16 -7.22 -5.46 1.27
CA ILE A 16 -5.84 -5.01 1.09
C ILE A 16 -5.51 -5.01 -0.41
N PRO A 17 -4.96 -3.92 -0.96
CA PRO A 17 -4.53 -3.86 -2.35
C PRO A 17 -3.52 -4.97 -2.70
N LYS A 18 -3.72 -5.60 -3.86
CA LYS A 18 -2.88 -6.67 -4.41
C LYS A 18 -2.13 -6.26 -5.68
N GLU A 19 -2.79 -5.48 -6.52
CA GLU A 19 -2.23 -5.06 -7.80
C GLU A 19 -2.65 -3.62 -8.09
N ILE A 20 -1.74 -2.87 -8.71
CA ILE A 20 -1.98 -1.52 -9.22
C ILE A 20 -1.65 -1.53 -10.71
N ILE A 21 -2.51 -0.97 -11.53
CA ILE A 21 -2.22 -0.67 -12.93
C ILE A 21 -2.11 0.84 -13.04
N LEU A 22 -0.92 1.32 -13.37
CA LEU A 22 -0.61 2.71 -13.64
C LEU A 22 -0.63 2.96 -15.14
N LEU A 23 -1.29 4.02 -15.57
CA LEU A 23 -1.38 4.43 -16.97
C LEU A 23 -0.60 5.71 -17.20
N THR A 24 0.01 5.85 -18.37
CA THR A 24 0.65 7.10 -18.78
C THR A 24 -0.32 8.26 -18.68
N GLY A 25 0.15 9.34 -18.07
CA GLY A 25 -0.57 10.60 -17.92
C GLY A 25 0.30 11.79 -18.33
N HIS A 26 -0.33 12.88 -18.76
CA HIS A 26 0.40 14.12 -19.03
C HIS A 26 0.62 14.89 -17.71
N ASP A 27 -0.41 15.61 -17.23
CA ASP A 27 -0.41 16.31 -15.94
C ASP A 27 -1.02 15.47 -14.78
N VAL A 28 -1.62 14.35 -15.15
CA VAL A 28 -2.41 13.52 -14.25
C VAL A 28 -2.23 12.07 -14.67
N TRP A 29 -1.75 11.24 -13.76
CA TRP A 29 -1.46 9.83 -13.99
C TRP A 29 -2.59 8.96 -13.43
N PRO A 30 -3.44 8.36 -14.28
CA PRO A 30 -4.52 7.50 -13.83
C PRO A 30 -3.98 6.17 -13.30
N TYR A 31 -4.64 5.63 -12.29
CA TYR A 31 -4.39 4.26 -11.84
C TYR A 31 -5.69 3.54 -11.54
N THR A 32 -5.64 2.21 -11.60
CA THR A 32 -6.65 1.31 -11.03
C THR A 32 -5.96 0.32 -10.11
N PHE A 33 -6.66 -0.16 -9.09
CA PHE A 33 -6.14 -1.20 -8.21
C PHE A 33 -7.17 -2.29 -7.96
N ILE A 34 -6.66 -3.47 -7.65
CA ILE A 34 -7.43 -4.66 -7.31
C ILE A 34 -7.08 -5.04 -5.88
N ALA A 35 -8.09 -5.29 -5.05
CA ALA A 35 -7.95 -5.71 -3.66
C ALA A 35 -8.27 -7.20 -3.48
N ASP A 36 -7.91 -7.75 -2.33
CA ASP A 36 -8.03 -9.20 -2.08
C ASP A 36 -9.46 -9.74 -2.00
N ASP A 37 -10.46 -8.89 -1.72
CA ASP A 37 -11.86 -9.26 -1.53
C ASP A 37 -12.73 -9.15 -2.80
N SER A 38 -12.11 -9.08 -3.98
CA SER A 38 -12.77 -8.72 -5.27
C SER A 38 -13.21 -7.26 -5.35
N GLY A 39 -12.85 -6.43 -4.37
CA GLY A 39 -12.93 -4.99 -4.44
C GLY A 39 -11.84 -4.38 -5.33
N GLY A 40 -12.03 -3.12 -5.69
CA GLY A 40 -11.06 -2.37 -6.47
C GLY A 40 -11.50 -0.91 -6.61
N GLY A 41 -10.63 -0.09 -7.16
CA GLY A 41 -10.94 1.32 -7.35
C GLY A 41 -10.04 1.97 -8.37
N CYS A 42 -10.51 3.11 -8.90
CA CYS A 42 -9.74 3.96 -9.77
C CYS A 42 -9.37 5.27 -9.06
N GLY A 43 -8.27 5.85 -9.47
CA GLY A 43 -7.80 7.12 -8.96
C GLY A 43 -6.82 7.77 -9.91
N LYS A 44 -6.19 8.84 -9.44
CA LYS A 44 -5.20 9.59 -10.20
C LYS A 44 -4.18 10.22 -9.28
N VAL A 45 -2.96 10.33 -9.75
CA VAL A 45 -1.89 11.07 -9.06
C VAL A 45 -1.56 12.32 -9.87
N PRO A 46 -1.71 13.53 -9.29
CA PRO A 46 -1.28 14.75 -9.94
C PRO A 46 0.25 14.80 -9.93
N MET A 47 0.86 14.94 -11.10
CA MET A 47 2.31 15.06 -11.26
C MET A 47 2.61 16.05 -12.38
N PRO A 48 3.72 16.80 -12.30
CA PRO A 48 4.09 17.71 -13.37
C PRO A 48 4.28 16.95 -14.68
N ALA A 49 3.93 17.60 -15.80
CA ALA A 49 4.22 17.07 -17.12
C ALA A 49 5.72 16.76 -17.26
N GLY A 50 6.05 15.55 -17.68
CA GLY A 50 7.43 15.07 -17.78
C GLY A 50 8.05 14.55 -16.48
N ALA A 51 7.25 14.34 -15.41
CA ALA A 51 7.70 13.61 -14.23
C ALA A 51 8.31 12.26 -14.63
N ALA A 52 9.42 11.87 -13.98
CA ALA A 52 10.00 10.57 -14.22
C ALA A 52 9.06 9.47 -13.74
N LEU A 53 8.99 8.36 -14.47
CA LEU A 53 8.12 7.25 -14.13
C LEU A 53 8.34 6.76 -12.69
N GLU A 54 9.59 6.70 -12.24
CA GLU A 54 9.96 6.28 -10.88
C GLU A 54 9.37 7.20 -9.80
N ASP A 55 9.32 8.52 -10.05
CA ASP A 55 8.69 9.48 -9.13
C ASP A 55 7.19 9.24 -9.05
N VAL A 56 6.53 8.98 -10.19
CA VAL A 56 5.09 8.68 -10.23
C VAL A 56 4.80 7.38 -9.49
N GLN A 57 5.57 6.32 -9.76
CA GLN A 57 5.46 5.04 -9.08
C GLN A 57 5.66 5.19 -7.56
N THR A 58 6.63 5.99 -7.13
CA THR A 58 6.89 6.29 -5.71
C THR A 58 5.71 7.04 -5.07
N ALA A 59 5.13 8.02 -5.75
CA ALA A 59 3.99 8.78 -5.23
C ALA A 59 2.71 7.93 -5.15
N VAL A 60 2.47 7.06 -6.14
CA VAL A 60 1.39 6.07 -6.09
C VAL A 60 1.62 5.12 -4.93
N PHE A 61 2.81 4.52 -4.83
CA PHE A 61 3.16 3.61 -3.74
C PHE A 61 2.95 4.23 -2.37
N THR A 62 3.46 5.44 -2.15
CA THR A 62 3.34 6.16 -0.87
C THR A 62 1.88 6.32 -0.44
N GLN A 63 1.00 6.67 -1.38
CA GLN A 63 -0.44 6.76 -1.09
C GLN A 63 -1.04 5.41 -0.70
N PHE A 64 -0.71 4.34 -1.43
CA PHE A 64 -1.20 3.00 -1.11
C PHE A 64 -0.65 2.49 0.21
N ALA A 65 0.61 2.75 0.53
CA ALA A 65 1.24 2.36 1.78
C ALA A 65 0.58 3.07 2.97
N ASP A 66 0.35 4.38 2.87
CA ASP A 66 -0.32 5.15 3.92
C ASP A 66 -1.77 4.69 4.14
N LEU A 67 -2.56 4.57 3.07
CA LEU A 67 -3.95 4.09 3.16
C LEU A 67 -4.01 2.67 3.73
N THR A 68 -3.14 1.78 3.26
CA THR A 68 -3.11 0.39 3.73
C THR A 68 -2.73 0.32 5.20
N ARG A 69 -1.77 1.13 5.66
CA ARG A 69 -1.41 1.26 7.07
C ARG A 69 -2.56 1.83 7.90
N ILE A 70 -3.24 2.88 7.43
CA ILE A 70 -4.34 3.54 8.16
C ILE A 70 -5.54 2.61 8.33
N PHE A 71 -5.90 1.87 7.29
CA PHE A 71 -7.13 1.09 7.25
C PHE A 71 -6.96 -0.37 7.66
N HIS A 72 -5.80 -0.96 7.39
CA HIS A 72 -5.54 -2.38 7.63
C HIS A 72 -4.42 -2.62 8.65
N GLY A 73 -3.62 -1.60 8.99
CA GLY A 73 -2.51 -1.76 9.92
C GLY A 73 -1.38 -2.64 9.39
N VAL A 74 -1.28 -2.79 8.07
CA VAL A 74 -0.23 -3.60 7.42
C VAL A 74 0.68 -2.71 6.59
N GLU A 75 1.94 -3.07 6.55
CA GLU A 75 2.93 -2.49 5.65
C GLU A 75 2.96 -3.27 4.35
N ILE A 76 3.23 -2.57 3.25
CA ILE A 76 3.27 -3.14 1.92
C ILE A 76 4.51 -2.69 1.17
N ASP A 77 4.92 -3.51 0.22
CA ASP A 77 5.94 -3.23 -0.77
C ASP A 77 5.33 -3.41 -2.17
N VAL A 78 5.94 -2.80 -3.18
CA VAL A 78 5.46 -2.90 -4.57
C VAL A 78 6.60 -3.22 -5.53
N GLU A 79 6.37 -4.23 -6.35
CA GLU A 79 7.25 -4.61 -7.44
C GLU A 79 6.61 -4.18 -8.76
N TRP A 80 7.24 -3.23 -9.44
CA TRP A 80 6.74 -2.71 -10.72
C TRP A 80 7.26 -3.51 -11.91
N SER A 81 6.40 -3.71 -12.90
CA SER A 81 6.72 -4.33 -14.19
C SER A 81 6.00 -3.60 -15.31
N SER A 82 6.60 -3.57 -16.51
CA SER A 82 5.93 -3.04 -17.69
C SER A 82 4.84 -4.01 -18.15
N LEU A 83 3.63 -3.49 -18.37
CA LEU A 83 2.52 -4.26 -18.94
C LEU A 83 2.36 -3.97 -20.44
N THR A 84 2.44 -2.70 -20.81
CA THR A 84 2.47 -2.20 -22.20
C THR A 84 3.41 -0.98 -22.26
N PRO A 85 3.70 -0.40 -23.44
CA PRO A 85 4.51 0.81 -23.53
C PRO A 85 3.97 1.99 -22.70
N ASP A 86 2.65 2.04 -22.49
CA ASP A 86 1.96 3.13 -21.82
C ASP A 86 1.33 2.72 -20.48
N SER A 87 1.70 1.55 -19.95
CA SER A 87 1.13 1.05 -18.70
C SER A 87 2.06 0.13 -17.92
N TRP A 88 1.99 0.23 -16.60
CA TRP A 88 2.79 -0.55 -15.66
C TRP A 88 1.90 -1.24 -14.64
N VAL A 89 2.27 -2.46 -14.26
CA VAL A 89 1.63 -3.20 -13.17
C VAL A 89 2.55 -3.20 -11.96
N GLY A 90 2.02 -2.84 -10.80
CA GLY A 90 2.67 -2.91 -9.50
C GLY A 90 2.07 -4.07 -8.72
N HIS A 91 2.83 -5.12 -8.48
CA HIS A 91 2.42 -6.25 -7.65
C HIS A 91 2.73 -5.94 -6.18
N ILE A 92 1.68 -5.92 -5.36
CA ILE A 92 1.79 -5.57 -3.95
C ILE A 92 2.03 -6.81 -3.11
N ARG A 93 3.03 -6.72 -2.23
CA ARG A 93 3.35 -7.74 -1.24
C ARG A 93 3.21 -7.15 0.15
N ARG A 94 2.71 -7.94 1.11
CA ARG A 94 2.68 -7.53 2.52
C ARG A 94 4.07 -7.69 3.10
N VAL A 95 4.54 -6.67 3.79
CA VAL A 95 5.76 -6.77 4.58
C VAL A 95 5.37 -7.39 5.91
N ILE A 96 5.73 -8.66 6.10
CA ILE A 96 5.66 -9.28 7.43
C ILE A 96 6.92 -8.80 8.12
N THR A 97 6.81 -7.81 9.00
CA THR A 97 7.88 -7.56 9.94
C THR A 97 7.90 -8.77 10.87
N GLU A 98 8.89 -9.65 10.69
CA GLU A 98 9.26 -10.57 11.73
C GLU A 98 9.80 -9.68 12.85
N GLU A 99 8.96 -9.40 13.84
CA GLU A 99 9.40 -8.80 15.09
C GLU A 99 10.49 -9.74 15.62
N LEU A 100 11.75 -9.33 15.50
CA LEU A 100 12.90 -10.01 16.06
C LEU A 100 12.66 -10.13 17.56
N VAL A 101 12.05 -11.23 17.99
CA VAL A 101 12.03 -11.63 19.39
C VAL A 101 13.49 -11.90 19.75
N PRO A 102 14.13 -11.11 20.63
CA PRO A 102 15.50 -11.38 21.01
C PRO A 102 15.57 -12.77 21.67
N PRO A 103 16.51 -13.64 21.25
CA PRO A 103 16.60 -14.99 21.79
C PRO A 103 17.08 -14.93 23.25
N GLY A 104 16.21 -15.38 24.15
CA GLY A 104 16.62 -15.95 25.43
C GLY A 104 17.07 -14.97 26.50
N ALA A 105 16.12 -14.46 27.28
CA ALA A 105 16.38 -14.27 28.70
C ALA A 105 16.61 -15.66 29.33
N ALA A 106 17.88 -16.05 29.52
CA ALA A 106 18.22 -17.23 30.30
C ALA A 106 17.79 -17.02 31.76
N PRO A 107 17.20 -18.01 32.43
CA PRO A 107 16.94 -17.91 33.86
C PRO A 107 18.25 -18.03 34.62
N GLU A 108 18.48 -17.09 35.55
CA GLU A 108 19.45 -17.26 36.63
C GLU A 108 19.17 -18.57 37.38
N VAL A 109 20.19 -19.40 37.52
CA VAL A 109 20.24 -20.47 38.51
C VAL A 109 21.30 -20.07 39.53
N GLY A 110 20.87 -19.98 40.79
CA GLY A 110 21.72 -19.71 41.95
C GLY A 110 22.50 -20.92 42.45
#